data_AF-A0A534IMD2-F1
#
_entry.id   AF-A0A534IMD2-F1
#
_cell.length_a   1.000
_cell.length_b   1.000
_cell.length_c   1.000
_cell.angle_alpha   90.00
_cell.angle_beta   90.00
_cell.angle_gamma   90.00
#
_symmetry.space_group_name_H-M   'P 1'
#
loop_
_entity.id
_entity.type
_entity.pdbx_description
1 polymer ?
#
loop_
_entity_poly.entity_id
_entity_poly.type
_entity_poly.pdbx_seq_one_letter_code
_entity_poly.pdbx_strand_id
1 'polypeptide(L)'
;MSPAAIDRVFERRLSAFINAGQPQLLQGGRKGVEKESLRVTPQGRLAGTPHPRALGSALTDEHITTDYSEALIELVTPAFTHSWELLQYLLDLHQFVYRHLGDELLWATSMPCAIDRDEDIPLAQYGRSHIGRMKTIYRNGLGLRYGRMMQAISGVHFNYSFPRP
;
A
#
# COMPACT_ATOMS: atom_id res chain seq x y z
N MET A 1 26.66 22.20 14.92
CA MET A 1 25.26 21.95 14.52
C MET A 1 24.51 23.25 14.71
N SER A 2 23.98 23.86 13.64
CA SER A 2 23.13 25.05 13.75
C SER A 2 21.88 24.68 14.55
N PRO A 3 21.44 25.47 15.55
CA PRO A 3 20.16 25.23 16.18
C PRO A 3 19.10 25.29 15.07
N ALA A 4 18.28 24.25 14.95
CA ALA A 4 17.17 24.26 13.99
C ALA A 4 16.40 25.57 14.20
N ALA A 5 16.37 26.43 13.18
CA ALA A 5 15.70 27.70 13.27
C ALA A 5 14.23 27.41 13.57
N ILE A 6 13.78 27.79 14.77
CA ILE A 6 12.38 27.61 15.16
C ILE A 6 11.53 28.37 14.16
N ASP A 7 10.64 27.65 13.46
CA ASP A 7 9.68 28.25 12.55
C ASP A 7 8.69 29.10 13.37
N ARG A 8 8.98 30.39 13.46
CA ARG A 8 8.16 31.36 14.20
C ARG A 8 6.73 31.46 13.65
N VAL A 9 6.51 31.09 12.39
CA VAL A 9 5.17 31.08 11.79
C VAL A 9 4.39 29.88 12.29
N PHE A 10 5.02 28.71 12.35
CA PHE A 10 4.43 27.50 12.94
C PHE A 10 4.04 27.73 14.40
N GLU A 11 4.97 28.22 15.23
CA GLU A 11 4.71 28.49 16.65
C GLU A 11 3.55 29.46 16.87
N ARG A 12 3.49 30.54 16.08
CA ARG A 12 2.41 31.52 16.16
C ARG A 12 1.06 30.90 15.78
N ARG A 13 1.02 30.06 14.74
CA ARG A 13 -0.22 29.39 14.30
C ARG A 13 -0.70 28.36 15.32
N LEU A 14 0.23 27.56 15.86
CA LEU A 14 -0.06 26.59 16.90
C LEU A 14 -0.58 27.28 18.17
N SER A 15 0.08 28.34 18.62
CA SER A 15 -0.36 29.16 19.76
C SER A 15 -1.75 29.75 19.53
N ALA A 16 -2.02 30.30 18.34
CA ALA A 16 -3.33 30.83 18.00
C ALA A 16 -4.41 29.74 18.01
N PHE A 17 -4.12 28.55 17.49
CA PHE A 17 -5.04 27.40 17.52
C PHE A 17 -5.35 26.94 18.94
N ILE A 18 -4.32 26.79 19.78
CA ILE A 18 -4.47 26.41 21.19
C ILE A 18 -5.31 27.46 21.94
N ASN A 19 -4.98 28.74 21.77
CA ASN A 19 -5.67 29.84 22.44
C ASN A 19 -7.10 30.05 21.94
N ALA A 20 -7.45 29.62 20.72
CA ALA A 20 -8.81 29.67 20.21
C ALA A 20 -9.77 28.73 20.97
N GLY A 21 -9.26 27.72 21.70
CA GLY A 21 -10.08 26.85 22.54
C GLY A 21 -11.02 25.93 21.76
N GLN A 22 -10.69 25.59 20.51
CA GLN A 22 -11.51 24.77 19.61
C GLN A 22 -10.81 23.46 19.22
N PRO A 23 -10.53 22.55 20.18
CA PRO A 23 -9.83 21.29 19.90
C PRO A 23 -10.59 20.38 18.93
N GLN A 24 -11.91 20.57 18.80
CA GLN A 24 -12.77 19.79 17.90
C GLN A 24 -12.42 20.00 16.42
N LEU A 25 -11.79 21.12 16.05
CA LEU A 25 -11.41 21.42 14.65
C LEU A 25 -10.39 20.44 14.05
N LEU A 26 -9.65 19.71 14.88
CA LEU A 26 -8.72 18.66 14.42
C LEU A 26 -9.26 17.25 14.69
N GLN A 27 -10.43 17.13 15.34
CA GLN A 27 -11.06 15.85 15.63
C GLN A 27 -11.94 15.41 14.47
N GLY A 28 -12.00 14.09 14.23
CA GLY A 28 -12.87 13.53 13.18
C GLY A 28 -12.27 13.50 11.77
N GLY A 29 -10.98 13.82 11.62
CA GLY A 29 -10.29 13.59 10.35
C GLY A 29 -10.32 12.10 9.96
N ARG A 30 -10.53 11.82 8.67
CA ARG A 30 -10.58 10.44 8.17
C ARG A 30 -9.21 9.99 7.68
N LYS A 31 -8.92 8.71 7.87
CA LYS A 31 -7.63 8.07 7.53
C LYS A 31 -7.85 6.71 6.88
N GLY A 32 -7.01 6.40 5.92
CA GLY A 32 -6.94 5.09 5.25
C GLY A 32 -5.49 4.70 5.04
N VAL A 33 -5.25 3.41 4.82
CA VAL A 33 -3.93 2.88 4.56
C VAL A 33 -3.96 1.99 3.32
N GLU A 34 -2.94 2.15 2.49
CA GLU A 34 -2.54 1.15 1.49
C GLU A 34 -1.27 0.47 2.01
N LYS A 35 -1.21 -0.86 1.98
CA LYS A 35 -0.04 -1.63 2.39
C LYS A 35 0.31 -2.64 1.32
N GLU A 36 1.55 -2.58 0.85
CA GLU A 36 2.07 -3.51 -0.15
C GLU A 36 2.92 -4.61 0.48
N SER A 37 2.96 -5.79 -0.15
CA SER A 37 3.87 -6.86 0.24
C SER A 37 4.08 -7.87 -0.90
N LEU A 38 5.31 -8.34 -1.08
CA LEU A 38 5.57 -9.44 -2.00
C LEU A 38 5.08 -10.75 -1.40
N ARG A 39 4.35 -11.53 -2.19
CA ARG A 39 4.12 -12.95 -1.92
C ARG A 39 5.43 -13.71 -2.14
N VAL A 40 5.81 -14.52 -1.18
CA VAL A 40 7.04 -15.31 -1.21
C VAL A 40 6.77 -16.75 -0.78
N THR A 41 7.60 -17.66 -1.26
CA THR A 41 7.67 -19.03 -0.77
C THR A 41 8.17 -19.08 0.69
N PRO A 42 8.00 -20.20 1.43
CA PRO A 42 8.57 -20.37 2.76
C PRO A 42 10.10 -20.19 2.82
N GLN A 43 10.79 -20.35 1.70
CA GLN A 43 12.24 -20.13 1.57
C GLN A 43 12.60 -18.66 1.31
N GLY A 44 11.62 -17.75 1.30
CA GLY A 44 11.83 -16.32 1.06
C GLY A 44 12.11 -15.97 -0.41
N ARG A 45 11.79 -16.84 -1.36
CA ARG A 45 11.88 -16.53 -2.80
C ARG A 45 10.56 -15.99 -3.32
N LEU A 46 10.61 -15.06 -4.27
CA LEU A 46 9.43 -14.47 -4.91
C LEU A 46 8.47 -15.56 -5.43
N ALA A 47 7.18 -15.43 -5.13
CA ALA A 47 6.16 -16.35 -5.63
C ALA A 47 5.93 -16.14 -7.14
N GLY A 48 5.95 -17.22 -7.91
CA GLY A 48 5.65 -17.22 -9.35
C GLY A 48 4.20 -17.57 -9.70
N THR A 49 3.37 -17.83 -8.70
CA THR A 49 1.95 -18.15 -8.87
C THR A 49 1.15 -16.88 -9.21
N PRO A 50 0.02 -17.01 -9.93
CA PRO A 50 -0.87 -15.88 -10.19
C PRO A 50 -1.55 -15.38 -8.90
N HIS A 51 -2.14 -14.19 -8.96
CA HIS A 51 -3.01 -13.67 -7.90
C HIS A 51 -4.08 -14.72 -7.53
N PRO A 52 -4.22 -15.11 -6.26
CA PRO A 52 -5.15 -16.16 -5.86
C PRO A 52 -6.59 -15.82 -6.24
N ARG A 53 -7.26 -16.69 -7.01
CA ARG A 53 -8.65 -16.45 -7.45
C ARG A 53 -9.64 -16.25 -6.31
N ALA A 54 -9.37 -16.82 -5.14
CA ALA A 54 -10.21 -16.66 -3.96
C ALA A 54 -10.18 -15.23 -3.37
N LEU A 55 -9.17 -14.43 -3.74
CA LEU A 55 -9.08 -13.01 -3.40
C LEU A 55 -9.81 -12.11 -4.42
N GLY A 56 -10.48 -12.71 -5.40
CA GLY A 56 -11.27 -12.01 -6.39
C GLY A 56 -10.44 -11.53 -7.59
N SER A 57 -10.81 -10.36 -8.10
CA SER A 57 -10.20 -9.77 -9.28
C SER A 57 -9.42 -8.55 -8.86
N ALA A 58 -8.09 -8.61 -8.96
CA ALA A 58 -7.22 -7.47 -8.65
C ALA A 58 -7.56 -6.21 -9.47
N LEU A 59 -8.26 -6.33 -10.61
CA LEU A 59 -8.70 -5.17 -11.38
C LEU A 59 -9.84 -4.38 -10.71
N THR A 60 -10.72 -5.06 -9.98
CA THR A 60 -12.04 -4.54 -9.59
C THR A 60 -12.36 -4.69 -8.11
N ASP A 61 -11.60 -5.47 -7.36
CA ASP A 61 -11.77 -5.58 -5.92
C ASP A 61 -11.38 -4.25 -5.24
N GLU A 62 -12.15 -3.86 -4.23
CA GLU A 62 -12.00 -2.57 -3.56
C GLU A 62 -10.91 -2.58 -2.47
N HIS A 63 -10.50 -3.75 -2.00
CA HIS A 63 -9.67 -3.90 -0.80
C HIS A 63 -8.40 -4.72 -1.01
N ILE A 64 -8.38 -5.61 -2.01
CA ILE A 64 -7.24 -6.49 -2.28
C ILE A 64 -6.93 -6.43 -3.77
N THR A 65 -5.81 -5.80 -4.10
CA THR A 65 -5.33 -5.68 -5.48
C THR A 65 -3.87 -6.08 -5.58
N THR A 66 -3.25 -5.81 -6.72
CA THR A 66 -1.81 -5.94 -6.95
C THR A 66 -1.29 -4.60 -7.43
N ASP A 67 -0.13 -4.19 -6.93
CA ASP A 67 0.58 -3.05 -7.51
C ASP A 67 1.40 -3.51 -8.73
N TYR A 68 2.71 -3.26 -8.80
CA TYR A 68 3.50 -3.45 -10.01
C TYR A 68 3.54 -4.91 -10.48
N SER A 69 3.77 -5.82 -9.55
CA SER A 69 3.99 -7.24 -9.80
C SER A 69 2.75 -8.06 -9.50
N GLU A 70 2.56 -9.17 -10.23
CA GLU A 70 1.52 -10.17 -9.92
C GLU A 70 1.70 -10.76 -8.51
N ALA A 71 2.94 -10.75 -8.02
CA ALA A 71 3.29 -11.18 -6.66
C ALA A 71 3.22 -10.05 -5.63
N LEU A 72 3.10 -8.78 -6.02
CA LEU A 72 3.07 -7.64 -5.10
C LEU A 72 1.61 -7.32 -4.74
N ILE A 73 1.12 -7.94 -3.67
CA ILE A 73 -0.23 -7.69 -3.18
C ILE A 73 -0.31 -6.32 -2.52
N GLU A 74 -1.42 -5.63 -2.70
CA GLU A 74 -1.72 -4.34 -2.09
C GLU A 74 -3.07 -4.43 -1.35
N LEU A 75 -3.05 -4.09 -0.06
CA LEU A 75 -4.23 -4.08 0.80
C LEU A 75 -4.67 -2.64 1.00
N VAL A 76 -5.93 -2.33 0.67
CA VAL A 76 -6.48 -0.97 0.67
C VAL A 76 -7.65 -0.88 1.66
N THR A 77 -7.51 -0.06 2.69
CA THR A 77 -8.59 0.15 3.66
C THR A 77 -9.57 1.24 3.22
N PRO A 78 -10.85 1.17 3.64
CA PRO A 78 -11.72 2.33 3.67
C PRO A 78 -11.13 3.47 4.52
N ALA A 79 -11.77 4.65 4.44
CA ALA A 79 -11.42 5.78 5.29
C ALA A 79 -12.19 5.75 6.62
N PHE A 80 -11.49 5.64 7.74
CA PHE A 80 -12.04 5.57 9.10
C PHE A 80 -11.77 6.85 9.89
N THR A 81 -12.60 7.15 10.89
CA THR A 81 -12.36 8.24 11.85
C THR A 81 -11.46 7.80 13.00
N HIS A 82 -11.57 6.54 13.46
CA HIS A 82 -10.76 6.02 14.55
C HIS A 82 -9.61 5.13 14.07
N SER A 83 -8.44 5.23 14.72
CA SER A 83 -7.25 4.45 14.31
C SER A 83 -7.45 2.96 14.55
N TRP A 84 -8.17 2.60 15.61
CA TRP A 84 -8.38 1.20 15.97
C TRP A 84 -9.22 0.48 14.91
N GLU A 85 -10.25 1.14 14.34
CA GLU A 85 -11.08 0.56 13.27
C GLU A 85 -10.24 0.29 12.02
N LEU A 86 -9.41 1.25 11.62
CA LEU A 86 -8.49 1.09 10.50
C LEU A 86 -7.54 -0.09 10.71
N LEU A 87 -6.88 -0.14 11.88
CA LEU A 87 -5.93 -1.21 12.18
C LEU A 87 -6.61 -2.58 12.26
N GLN A 88 -7.81 -2.64 12.82
CA GLN A 88 -8.61 -3.87 12.86
C GLN A 88 -8.99 -4.32 11.44
N TYR A 89 -9.45 -3.41 10.59
CA TYR A 89 -9.79 -3.73 9.20
C TYR A 89 -8.57 -4.23 8.41
N LEU A 90 -7.42 -3.57 8.55
CA LEU A 90 -6.18 -4.00 7.91
C LEU A 90 -5.72 -5.37 8.41
N LEU A 91 -5.89 -5.66 9.71
CA LEU A 91 -5.63 -6.98 10.28
C LEU A 91 -6.57 -8.03 9.67
N ASP A 92 -7.86 -7.72 9.53
CA ASP A 92 -8.85 -8.63 8.96
C ASP A 92 -8.54 -8.94 7.48
N LEU A 93 -8.13 -7.94 6.69
CA LEU A 93 -7.64 -8.16 5.32
C LEU A 93 -6.42 -9.08 5.30
N HIS A 94 -5.44 -8.84 6.18
CA HIS A 94 -4.27 -9.71 6.30
C HIS A 94 -4.66 -11.16 6.63
N GLN A 95 -5.54 -11.36 7.60
CA GLN A 95 -6.01 -12.70 7.98
C GLN A 95 -6.78 -13.38 6.85
N PHE A 96 -7.64 -12.65 6.15
CA PHE A 96 -8.36 -13.15 5.00
C PHE A 96 -7.41 -13.58 3.88
N VAL A 97 -6.41 -12.76 3.57
CA VAL A 97 -5.37 -13.07 2.59
C VAL A 97 -4.62 -14.33 2.98
N TYR A 98 -4.10 -14.41 4.20
CA TYR A 98 -3.33 -15.57 4.66
C TYR A 98 -4.11 -16.89 4.60
N ARG A 99 -5.43 -16.88 4.80
CA ARG A 99 -6.27 -18.09 4.64
C ARG A 99 -6.35 -18.59 3.19
N HIS A 100 -5.98 -17.77 2.21
CA HIS A 100 -6.07 -18.06 0.78
C HIS A 100 -4.72 -18.04 0.05
N LEU A 101 -3.60 -17.88 0.76
CA LEU A 101 -2.24 -17.90 0.20
C LEU A 101 -1.64 -19.31 0.09
N GLY A 102 -2.28 -20.34 0.65
CA GLY A 102 -1.68 -21.67 0.75
C GLY A 102 -0.43 -21.62 1.63
N ASP A 103 0.70 -22.11 1.11
CA ASP A 103 2.00 -22.11 1.82
C ASP A 103 2.80 -20.82 1.60
N GLU A 104 2.30 -19.86 0.82
CA GLU A 104 2.99 -18.59 0.60
C GLU A 104 2.89 -17.67 1.81
N LEU A 105 3.87 -16.78 1.93
CA LEU A 105 3.99 -15.79 2.98
C LEU A 105 4.01 -14.37 2.39
N LEU A 106 3.70 -13.39 3.22
CA LEU A 106 3.88 -11.97 2.87
C LEU A 106 5.25 -11.51 3.36
N TRP A 107 6.07 -10.98 2.46
CA TRP A 107 7.36 -10.40 2.78
C TRP A 107 7.19 -9.19 3.71
N ALA A 108 7.90 -9.22 4.85
CA ALA A 108 7.62 -8.32 5.96
C ALA A 108 8.41 -6.99 5.91
N THR A 109 9.26 -6.78 4.90
CA THR A 109 10.12 -5.59 4.80
C THR A 109 9.98 -4.90 3.46
N SER A 110 10.31 -3.60 3.41
CA SER A 110 10.15 -2.79 2.20
C SER A 110 11.06 -3.21 1.06
N MET A 111 12.34 -3.45 1.36
CA MET A 111 13.29 -3.91 0.35
C MET A 111 12.95 -5.34 -0.06
N PRO A 112 12.95 -5.66 -1.36
CA PRO A 112 12.48 -6.94 -1.85
C PRO A 112 13.30 -8.12 -1.32
N CYS A 113 12.70 -9.30 -1.34
CA CYS A 113 13.41 -10.55 -1.10
C CYS A 113 14.48 -10.81 -2.17
N ALA A 114 15.25 -11.89 -2.02
CA ALA A 114 16.24 -12.29 -3.03
C ALA A 114 15.54 -12.55 -4.37
N ILE A 115 15.92 -11.76 -5.39
CA ILE A 115 15.44 -11.85 -6.77
C ILE A 115 16.68 -11.78 -7.66
N ASP A 116 16.84 -12.78 -8.53
CA ASP A 116 18.06 -12.98 -9.30
C ASP A 116 18.13 -12.03 -10.51
N ARG A 117 17.01 -11.86 -11.22
CA ARG A 117 16.92 -11.01 -12.42
C ARG A 117 15.65 -10.20 -12.45
N ASP A 118 15.70 -9.08 -13.16
CA ASP A 118 14.55 -8.19 -13.36
C ASP A 118 13.37 -8.91 -14.01
N GLU A 119 13.61 -9.81 -14.95
CA GLU A 119 12.55 -10.55 -15.65
C GLU A 119 11.82 -11.55 -14.76
N ASP A 120 12.41 -11.92 -13.62
CA ASP A 120 11.81 -12.85 -12.66
C ASP A 120 10.66 -12.18 -11.87
N ILE A 121 10.50 -10.86 -11.97
CA ILE A 121 9.37 -10.11 -11.39
C ILE A 121 8.21 -10.11 -12.40
N PRO A 122 7.14 -10.90 -12.16
CA PRO A 122 6.01 -10.99 -13.08
C PRO A 122 5.20 -9.69 -13.06
N LEU A 123 4.86 -9.13 -14.22
CA LEU A 123 3.97 -7.96 -14.27
C LEU A 123 2.56 -8.33 -13.79
N ALA A 124 1.90 -7.45 -13.04
CA ALA A 124 0.52 -7.66 -12.64
C ALA A 124 -0.42 -7.82 -13.84
N GLN A 125 -1.33 -8.80 -13.75
CA GLN A 125 -2.25 -9.22 -14.79
C GLN A 125 -3.69 -8.86 -14.42
N TYR A 126 -4.35 -8.10 -15.29
CA TYR A 126 -5.71 -7.60 -15.06
C TYR A 126 -6.74 -8.12 -16.08
N GLY A 127 -6.45 -9.27 -16.71
CA GLY A 127 -7.31 -9.88 -17.72
C GLY A 127 -7.26 -9.21 -19.10
N ARG A 128 -8.30 -9.44 -19.92
CA ARG A 128 -8.31 -9.10 -21.37
C ARG A 128 -9.07 -7.82 -21.72
N SER A 129 -9.73 -7.17 -20.77
CA SER A 129 -10.42 -5.90 -21.01
C SER A 129 -9.44 -4.81 -21.43
N HIS A 130 -9.90 -3.77 -22.14
CA HIS A 130 -9.02 -2.67 -22.56
C HIS A 130 -8.34 -1.99 -21.36
N ILE A 131 -9.09 -1.75 -20.28
CA ILE A 131 -8.55 -1.14 -19.06
C ILE A 131 -7.54 -2.07 -18.35
N GLY A 132 -7.80 -3.37 -18.30
CA GLY A 132 -6.88 -4.34 -17.71
C GLY A 132 -5.57 -4.42 -18.48
N ARG A 133 -5.66 -4.54 -19.82
CA ARG A 133 -4.48 -4.53 -20.71
C ARG A 133 -3.69 -3.23 -20.59
N MET A 134 -4.38 -2.09 -20.50
CA MET A 134 -3.73 -0.78 -20.32
C MET A 134 -2.91 -0.74 -19.03
N LYS A 135 -3.46 -1.22 -17.90
CA LYS A 135 -2.75 -1.27 -16.61
C LYS A 135 -1.50 -2.18 -16.64
N THR A 136 -1.57 -3.33 -17.31
CA THR A 136 -0.40 -4.20 -17.50
C THR A 136 0.63 -3.58 -18.45
N ILE A 137 0.21 -2.93 -19.55
CA ILE A 137 1.11 -2.23 -20.47
C ILE A 137 1.83 -1.08 -19.77
N TYR A 138 1.13 -0.34 -18.91
CA TYR A 138 1.72 0.71 -18.08
C TYR A 138 2.88 0.17 -17.23
N ARG A 139 2.67 -0.96 -16.53
CA ARG A 139 3.70 -1.64 -15.72
C ARG A 139 4.87 -2.15 -16.56
N ASN A 140 4.59 -2.67 -17.77
CA ASN A 140 5.65 -3.01 -18.70
C ASN A 140 6.50 -1.77 -19.06
N GLY A 141 5.86 -0.64 -19.31
CA GLY A 141 6.53 0.64 -19.57
C GLY A 141 7.40 1.11 -18.40
N LEU A 142 6.91 0.98 -17.17
CA LEU A 142 7.70 1.27 -15.97
C LEU A 142 8.94 0.37 -15.86
N GLY A 143 8.78 -0.93 -16.12
CA GLY A 143 9.89 -1.88 -16.12
C GLY A 143 10.97 -1.53 -17.15
N LEU A 144 10.57 -1.11 -18.35
CA LEU A 144 11.50 -0.70 -19.41
C LEU A 144 12.23 0.62 -19.10
N ARG A 145 11.61 1.52 -18.33
CA ARG A 145 12.19 2.85 -18.02
C ARG A 145 13.08 2.85 -16.78
N TYR A 146 12.70 2.06 -15.78
CA TYR A 146 13.28 2.17 -14.44
C TYR A 146 13.79 0.84 -13.87
N GLY A 147 13.61 -0.26 -14.59
CA GLY A 147 13.88 -1.62 -14.09
C GLY A 147 12.74 -2.14 -13.22
N ARG A 148 12.55 -3.46 -13.23
CA ARG A 148 11.53 -4.14 -12.44
C ARG A 148 11.92 -4.23 -10.97
N MET A 149 13.23 -4.37 -10.66
CA MET A 149 13.73 -4.43 -9.28
C MET A 149 13.27 -3.26 -8.43
N MET A 150 13.38 -2.04 -8.96
CA MET A 150 12.96 -0.82 -8.25
C MET A 150 11.47 -0.84 -7.91
N GLN A 151 10.67 -1.46 -8.77
CA GLN A 151 9.21 -1.54 -8.64
C GLN A 151 8.75 -2.67 -7.71
N ALA A 152 9.66 -3.54 -7.26
CA ALA A 152 9.37 -4.59 -6.27
C ALA A 152 9.58 -4.12 -4.83
N ILE A 153 10.06 -2.89 -4.62
CA ILE A 153 10.12 -2.25 -3.31
C ILE A 153 8.69 -1.96 -2.85
N SER A 154 8.34 -2.39 -1.64
CA SER A 154 7.00 -2.23 -1.07
C SER A 154 6.93 -1.11 -0.04
N GLY A 155 5.78 -0.44 0.03
CA GLY A 155 5.53 0.67 0.93
C GLY A 155 4.25 0.56 1.75
N VAL A 156 4.04 1.62 2.54
CA VAL A 156 2.77 1.92 3.20
C VAL A 156 2.40 3.35 2.85
N HIS A 157 1.22 3.56 2.28
CA HIS A 157 0.67 4.89 2.06
C HIS A 157 -0.32 5.21 3.18
N PHE A 158 -0.10 6.34 3.87
CA PHE A 158 -1.03 6.86 4.87
C PHE A 158 -1.83 8.01 4.28
N ASN A 159 -3.11 7.75 4.05
CA ASN A 159 -4.05 8.70 3.48
C ASN A 159 -4.78 9.41 4.63
N TYR A 160 -4.88 10.75 4.59
CA TYR A 160 -5.54 11.55 5.62
C TYR A 160 -6.34 12.71 5.02
N SER A 161 -7.52 12.98 5.60
CA SER A 161 -8.36 14.14 5.27
C SER A 161 -8.76 14.88 6.54
N PHE A 162 -8.70 16.21 6.49
CA PHE A 162 -9.14 17.05 7.59
C PHE A 162 -10.65 16.93 7.81
N PRO A 163 -11.13 17.05 9.07
CA PRO A 163 -12.55 17.13 9.35
C PRO A 163 -13.14 18.39 8.70
N ARG A 164 -14.42 18.31 8.31
CA ARG A 164 -15.16 19.51 7.89
C ARG A 164 -15.59 20.30 9.14
N PRO A 165 -15.63 21.65 9.08
CA PRO A 165 -16.19 22.48 10.13
C PRO A 165 -17.65 22.17 10.43
#